data_AF-A0A5S4H7U0-F1
#
_entry.id   AF-A0A5S4H7U0-F1
#
_cell.length_a   1.000
_cell.length_b   1.000
_cell.length_c   1.000
_cell.angle_alpha   90.00
_cell.angle_beta   90.00
_cell.angle_gamma   90.00
#
_symmetry.space_group_name_H-M   'P 1'
#
loop_
_entity.id
_entity.type
_entity.pdbx_description
1 polymer ?
#
loop_
_entity_poly.entity_id
_entity_poly.type
_entity_poly.pdbx_seq_one_letter_code
_entity_poly.pdbx_strand_id
1 'polypeptide(L)' 'MLQSVTRRVTRAIEGMLPTATADAGCPPDSWMQYKTMGGVCFGRTCSTSGDCTVHCGPWYSYNKNYC' A
#
# COMPACT_ATOMS: atom_id res chain seq x y z
N MET A 1 -45.06 10.69 -2.18
CA MET A 1 -44.55 11.05 -0.82
C MET A 1 -43.45 10.12 -0.30
N LEU A 2 -43.40 8.84 -0.67
CA LEU A 2 -42.37 7.88 -0.21
C LEU A 2 -40.92 8.27 -0.54
N GLN A 3 -40.66 8.92 -1.69
CA GLN A 3 -39.30 9.30 -2.11
C GLN A 3 -38.64 10.37 -1.22
N SER A 4 -39.40 11.16 -0.46
CA SER A 4 -38.81 12.23 0.37
C SER A 4 -38.26 11.69 1.70
N VAL A 5 -38.85 10.62 2.24
CA VAL A 5 -38.42 9.98 3.49
C VAL A 5 -37.14 9.18 3.24
N THR A 6 -37.09 8.41 2.16
CA THR A 6 -35.87 7.66 1.77
C THR A 6 -34.69 8.60 1.59
N ARG A 7 -34.87 9.72 0.89
CA ARG A 7 -33.81 10.72 0.66
C ARG A 7 -33.30 11.36 1.96
N ARG A 8 -34.14 11.52 2.98
CA ARG A 8 -33.74 12.06 4.30
C ARG A 8 -32.97 11.02 5.12
N VAL A 9 -33.40 9.76 5.07
CA VAL A 9 -32.71 8.66 5.76
C VAL A 9 -31.33 8.41 5.15
N THR A 10 -31.20 8.42 3.82
CA THR A 10 -29.91 8.25 3.14
C THR A 10 -28.90 9.32 3.54
N ARG A 11 -29.29 10.60 3.60
CA ARG A 11 -28.40 11.70 4.04
C ARG A 11 -27.98 11.60 5.50
N ALA A 12 -28.88 11.12 6.37
CA ALA A 12 -28.53 10.91 7.77
C ALA A 12 -27.52 9.77 7.93
N ILE A 13 -27.68 8.70 7.15
CA ILE A 13 -26.72 7.58 7.11
C ILE A 13 -25.37 8.03 6.54
N GLU A 14 -25.34 8.85 5.49
CA GLU A 14 -24.09 9.42 4.93
C GLU A 14 -23.34 10.32 5.92
N GLY A 15 -24.04 11.02 6.82
CA GLY A 15 -23.42 11.84 7.87
C GLY A 15 -23.04 11.08 9.14
N MET A 16 -23.62 9.90 9.38
CA MET A 16 -23.35 9.04 10.55
C MET A 16 -22.36 7.91 10.25
N LEU A 17 -22.30 7.45 9.01
CA LEU A 17 -21.19 6.63 8.57
C LEU A 17 -19.95 7.50 8.69
N PRO A 18 -18.94 7.12 9.49
CA PRO A 18 -17.66 7.78 9.38
C PRO A 18 -17.33 7.74 7.90
N THR A 19 -17.00 8.91 7.35
CA THR A 19 -16.22 8.97 6.12
C THR A 19 -14.92 8.29 6.49
N ALA A 20 -14.94 6.96 6.48
CA ALA A 20 -13.78 6.15 6.24
C ALA A 20 -13.41 6.53 4.81
N THR A 21 -12.78 7.71 4.67
CA THR A 21 -11.49 7.72 4.03
C THR A 21 -10.80 6.54 4.68
N ALA A 22 -10.88 5.37 4.03
CA ALA A 22 -9.88 4.36 4.24
C ALA A 22 -8.60 5.20 4.22
N ASP A 23 -7.91 5.26 5.36
CA ASP A 23 -6.54 5.69 5.37
C ASP A 23 -5.89 4.75 4.35
N ALA A 24 -5.92 5.18 3.09
CA ALA A 24 -5.04 4.76 2.03
C ALA A 24 -3.71 5.36 2.47
N GLY A 25 -3.21 4.91 3.61
CA GLY A 25 -2.01 5.43 4.20
C GLY A 25 -0.95 5.04 3.20
N CYS A 26 -0.71 3.74 3.05
CA CYS A 26 0.28 3.28 2.11
C CYS A 26 -0.05 1.90 1.55
N PRO A 27 0.33 1.63 0.28
CA PRO A 27 0.23 0.29 -0.27
C PRO A 27 1.11 -0.63 0.59
N PRO A 28 0.53 -1.65 1.25
CA PRO A 28 1.27 -2.57 2.10
C PRO A 28 2.10 -3.57 1.29
N ASP A 29 1.98 -3.54 -0.03
CA ASP A 29 2.57 -4.54 -0.89
C ASP A 29 4.10 -4.43 -0.87
N SER A 30 4.74 -5.50 -0.44
CA SER A 30 6.18 -5.64 -0.53
C SER A 30 6.62 -5.74 -1.99
N TRP A 31 7.70 -5.06 -2.36
CA TRP A 31 8.32 -5.17 -3.68
C TRP A 31 9.79 -5.56 -3.58
N MET A 32 10.33 -6.09 -4.66
CA MET A 32 11.76 -6.39 -4.76
C MET A 32 12.48 -5.25 -5.49
N GLN A 33 13.63 -4.85 -4.95
CA GLN A 33 14.57 -3.97 -5.63
C GLN A 33 15.80 -4.76 -6.04
N TYR A 34 16.29 -4.48 -7.24
CA TYR A 34 17.50 -5.08 -7.78
C TYR A 34 18.51 -3.99 -8.10
N LYS A 35 19.79 -4.29 -7.91
CA LYS A 35 20.90 -3.45 -8.37
C LYS A 35 22.05 -4.32 -8.85
N THR A 36 22.81 -3.81 -9.80
CA THR A 36 24.00 -4.48 -10.32
C THR A 36 25.23 -3.64 -9.99
N MET A 37 26.21 -4.23 -9.31
CA MET A 37 27.48 -3.57 -8.94
C MET A 37 28.63 -4.53 -9.21
N GLY A 38 29.61 -4.12 -10.04
CA GLY A 38 30.79 -4.95 -10.33
C GLY A 38 30.48 -6.31 -10.97
N GLY A 39 29.40 -6.42 -11.75
CA GLY A 39 28.96 -7.68 -12.37
C GLY A 39 28.19 -8.62 -11.43
N VAL A 40 27.96 -8.22 -10.18
CA VAL A 40 27.17 -8.99 -9.20
C VAL A 40 25.77 -8.38 -9.09
N CYS A 41 24.75 -9.24 -9.17
CA CYS A 41 23.36 -8.87 -8.95
C CYS A 41 23.04 -8.87 -7.46
N PHE A 42 22.41 -7.82 -6.94
CA PHE A 42 21.93 -7.75 -5.57
C PHE A 42 20.44 -7.50 -5.54
N GLY A 43 19.70 -8.25 -4.73
CA GLY A 43 18.29 -8.03 -4.43
C GLY A 43 18.05 -7.65 -2.98
N ARG A 44 16.98 -6.91 -2.74
CA ARG A 44 16.38 -6.75 -1.41
C ARG A 44 14.87 -6.64 -1.51
N THR A 45 14.18 -7.09 -0.48
CA THR A 45 12.74 -6.86 -0.33
C THR A 45 12.51 -5.58 0.46
N CYS A 46 11.59 -4.75 -0.03
CA CYS A 46 11.11 -3.55 0.63
C CYS A 46 9.60 -3.66 0.88
N SER A 47 9.12 -3.08 1.96
CA SER A 47 7.70 -2.97 2.28
C SER A 47 7.40 -1.62 2.89
N THR A 48 6.14 -1.21 2.82
CA THR A 48 5.66 0.00 3.49
C THR A 48 4.95 -0.38 4.78
N SER A 49 5.32 0.25 5.89
CA SER A 49 4.67 0.06 7.19
C SER A 49 3.40 0.93 7.31
N GLY A 50 2.61 0.68 8.36
CA GLY A 50 1.35 1.39 8.61
C GLY A 50 1.49 2.89 8.88
N ASP A 51 2.71 3.38 9.13
CA ASP A 51 3.08 4.80 9.23
C ASP A 51 3.63 5.37 7.91
N CYS A 52 3.47 4.65 6.80
CA CYS A 52 3.96 5.05 5.48
C CYS A 52 5.47 5.09 5.26
N THR A 53 6.22 4.56 6.21
CA THR A 53 7.67 4.47 6.08
C THR A 53 8.05 3.26 5.23
N VAL A 54 9.02 3.42 4.33
CA VAL A 54 9.56 2.30 3.56
C VAL A 54 10.67 1.64 4.35
N HIS A 55 10.50 0.36 4.63
CA HIS A 55 11.51 -0.49 5.25
C HIS A 55 12.04 -1.49 4.24
N CYS A 56 13.36 -1.50 4.04
CA CYS A 56 14.02 -2.45 3.17
C CYS A 56 14.95 -3.37 3.97
N GLY A 57 14.90 -4.66 3.65
CA GLY A 57 15.84 -5.65 4.17
C GLY A 57 17.26 -5.47 3.61
N PRO A 58 18.22 -6.30 4.09
CA PRO A 58 19.59 -6.27 3.61
C PRO A 58 19.69 -6.69 2.13
N TRP A 59 20.79 -6.30 1.48
CA TRP A 59 21.10 -6.72 0.13
C TRP A 59 21.66 -8.15 0.11
N TYR A 60 21.10 -9.00 -0.73
CA TYR A 60 21.58 -10.36 -0.99
C TYR A 60 22.11 -10.47 -2.40
N SER A 61 23.28 -11.08 -2.59
CA SER A 61 23.83 -11.33 -3.93
C SER A 61 23.15 -12.54 -4.57
N TYR A 62 22.61 -12.39 -5.78
CA TYR A 62 22.17 -13.51 -6.60
C TYR A 62 23.34 -13.99 -7.48
N ASN A 63 23.71 -15.25 -7.33
CA ASN A 63 24.89 -15.82 -7.99
C ASN A 63 24.59 -16.44 -9.38
N LYS A 64 23.50 -16.06 -10.05
CA LYS A 64 23.16 -16.63 -11.37
C LYS A 64 22.41 -15.62 -12.24
N ASN A 65 23.12 -15.06 -13.23
CA ASN A 65 22.72 -14.58 -14.56
C ASN A 65 21.39 -13.83 -14.80
N TYR A 66 20.58 -13.55 -13.79
CA TYR A 66 19.30 -12.88 -13.91
C TYR A 66 19.16 -11.86 -12.78
N CYS A 67 19.52 -10.62 -13.12
CA CYS A 67 18.68 -9.48 -12.79
C CYS A 67 17.80 -9.24 -14.04
#